data_AF-A0A9D2U8W7-F1
#
_entry.id   AF-A0A9D2U8W7-F1
#
_cell.length_a   1.000
_cell.length_b   1.000
_cell.length_c   1.000
_cell.angle_alpha   90.00
_cell.angle_beta   90.00
_cell.angle_gamma   90.00
#
_symmetry.space_group_name_H-M   'P 1'
#
loop_
_entity.id
_entity.type
_entity.pdbx_description
1 polymer ?
#
loop_
_entity_poly.entity_id
_entity_poly.type
_entity_poly.pdbx_seq_one_letter_code
_entity_poly.pdbx_strand_id
1 'polypeptide(L)'
;MTASREIGGYLITRKGNRIVTDRAAVYPSFEGAHLISKTPDTDYNNPDGTCHLDVIVDSNLIEVYVNGGKYVISSTVYGLKPEIRYSGVREIRGYATMSADF
;
A
#
# COMPACT_ATOMS: atom_id res chain seq x y z
N MET A 1 4.50 -18.17 -3.55
CA MET A 1 5.21 -16.90 -3.31
C MET A 1 4.18 -15.84 -2.92
N THR A 2 4.39 -15.16 -1.80
CA THR A 2 3.53 -14.05 -1.37
C THR A 2 3.96 -12.78 -2.09
N ALA A 3 3.07 -12.14 -2.86
CA ALA A 3 3.38 -10.87 -3.49
C ALA A 3 3.51 -9.76 -2.43
N SER A 4 4.59 -8.98 -2.50
CA SER A 4 4.84 -7.84 -1.61
C SER A 4 5.28 -6.59 -2.37
N ARG A 5 4.98 -5.44 -1.77
CA ARG A 5 5.45 -4.11 -2.14
C ARG A 5 5.94 -3.37 -0.91
N GLU A 6 7.09 -2.78 -1.01
CA GLU A 6 7.62 -1.87 -0.01
C GLU A 6 7.84 -0.51 -0.68
N ILE A 7 7.29 0.54 -0.09
CA ILE A 7 7.38 1.91 -0.55
C ILE A 7 8.03 2.70 0.58
N GLY A 8 9.33 2.97 0.46
CA GLY A 8 10.08 3.75 1.45
C GLY A 8 10.06 3.20 2.87
N GLY A 9 9.77 1.91 3.07
CA GLY A 9 9.56 1.26 4.37
C GLY A 9 8.09 0.92 4.69
N TYR A 10 7.12 1.47 3.96
CA TYR A 10 5.71 1.07 4.06
C TYR A 10 5.45 -0.21 3.28
N LEU A 11 5.02 -1.27 3.96
CA LEU A 11 4.84 -2.59 3.36
C LEU A 11 3.36 -2.85 3.01
N ILE A 12 3.12 -3.37 1.83
CA ILE A 12 1.82 -3.85 1.33
C ILE A 12 1.99 -5.31 0.91
N THR A 13 1.16 -6.18 1.44
CA THR A 13 1.18 -7.62 1.13
C THR A 13 -0.22 -8.15 0.85
N ARG A 14 -0.30 -9.19 0.01
CA ARG A 14 -1.53 -9.97 -0.16
C ARG A 14 -1.47 -11.23 0.69
N LYS A 15 -2.38 -11.37 1.66
CA LYS A 15 -2.56 -12.59 2.47
C LYS A 15 -3.89 -13.24 2.11
N GLY A 16 -3.84 -14.23 1.22
CA GLY A 16 -5.03 -14.83 0.62
C GLY A 16 -5.85 -13.78 -0.11
N ASN A 17 -7.08 -13.56 0.36
CA ASN A 17 -8.01 -12.59 -0.21
C ASN A 17 -8.03 -11.23 0.50
N ARG A 18 -6.98 -10.88 1.23
CA ARG A 18 -6.88 -9.61 1.95
C ARG A 18 -5.62 -8.87 1.56
N ILE A 19 -5.75 -7.55 1.45
CA ILE A 19 -4.61 -6.65 1.42
C ILE A 19 -4.29 -6.27 2.85
N VAL A 20 -3.01 -6.39 3.21
CA VAL A 20 -2.48 -6.07 4.53
C VAL A 20 -1.37 -5.07 4.34
N THR A 21 -1.45 -3.96 5.07
CA THR A 21 -0.41 -2.94 5.10
C THR A 21 0.25 -2.87 6.46
N ASP A 22 1.53 -2.51 6.47
CA ASP A 22 2.35 -2.35 7.66
C ASP A 22 3.17 -1.07 7.53
N ARG A 23 2.99 -0.15 8.49
CA ARG A 23 3.70 1.13 8.56
C ARG A 23 4.74 1.21 9.68
N ALA A 24 5.08 0.11 10.34
CA ALA A 24 5.96 0.12 11.52
C ALA A 24 7.36 0.72 11.27
N ALA A 25 7.88 0.63 10.04
CA ALA A 25 9.18 1.22 9.70
C ALA A 25 9.13 2.73 9.41
N VAL A 26 7.93 3.29 9.25
CA VAL A 26 7.68 4.68 8.82
C VAL A 26 6.65 5.37 9.73
N TYR A 27 6.46 4.87 10.95
CA TYR A 27 5.58 5.47 11.93
C TYR A 27 6.05 5.11 13.35
N PRO A 28 6.06 6.05 14.30
CA PRO A 28 6.49 5.75 15.67
C PRO A 28 5.66 4.65 16.33
N SER A 29 6.32 3.71 16.99
CA SER A 29 5.65 2.70 17.80
C SER A 29 5.43 3.23 19.22
N PHE A 30 4.18 3.25 19.66
CA PHE A 30 3.78 3.57 21.03
C PHE A 30 2.57 2.72 21.41
N GLU A 31 2.25 2.64 22.70
CA GLU A 31 1.09 1.87 23.17
C GLU A 31 -0.20 2.38 22.52
N GLY A 32 -0.95 1.50 21.85
CA GLY A 32 -2.15 1.86 21.10
C GLY A 32 -1.90 2.32 19.66
N ALA A 33 -0.64 2.40 19.20
CA ALA A 33 -0.35 2.71 17.80
C ALA A 33 -0.88 1.61 16.86
N HIS A 34 -1.77 2.00 15.94
CA HIS A 34 -2.27 1.09 14.90
C HIS A 34 -1.27 1.05 13.73
N LEU A 35 -0.49 -0.03 13.64
CA LEU A 35 0.58 -0.18 12.64
C LEU A 35 0.21 -1.09 11.47
N ILE A 36 -0.72 -2.03 11.69
CA ILE A 36 -1.12 -3.02 10.69
C ILE A 36 -2.59 -2.79 10.32
N SER A 37 -2.87 -2.49 9.06
CA SER A 37 -4.24 -2.42 8.53
C SER A 37 -4.51 -3.60 7.60
N LYS A 38 -5.76 -4.05 7.56
CA LYS A 38 -6.19 -5.10 6.62
C LYS A 38 -7.56 -4.79 6.06
N THR A 39 -7.75 -5.07 4.78
CA THR A 39 -9.10 -5.09 4.21
C THR A 39 -9.92 -6.23 4.81
N PRO A 40 -11.25 -6.16 4.76
CA PRO A 40 -12.09 -7.35 4.83
C PRO A 40 -11.68 -8.40 3.79
N ASP A 41 -12.21 -9.61 3.90
CA ASP A 41 -12.11 -10.57 2.79
C ASP A 41 -12.73 -9.91 1.56
N THR A 42 -11.95 -9.66 0.52
CA THR A 42 -12.42 -8.77 -0.56
C THR A 42 -13.37 -9.45 -1.54
N ASP A 43 -13.72 -10.73 -1.30
CA ASP A 43 -14.53 -11.64 -2.14
C ASP A 43 -14.23 -11.41 -3.63
N TYR A 44 -13.15 -12.04 -4.09
CA TYR A 44 -12.68 -11.92 -5.47
C TYR A 44 -13.63 -12.65 -6.43
N ASN A 45 -14.78 -12.05 -6.71
CA ASN A 45 -15.53 -12.30 -7.95
C ASN A 45 -14.92 -11.49 -9.11
N ASN A 46 -13.58 -11.46 -9.19
CA ASN A 46 -12.90 -10.89 -10.34
C ASN A 46 -12.63 -12.05 -11.31
N PRO A 47 -13.13 -12.03 -12.56
CA PRO A 47 -13.08 -13.16 -13.49
C PRO A 47 -11.66 -13.71 -13.76
N ASP A 48 -10.64 -12.90 -13.52
CA ASP A 48 -9.23 -13.22 -13.74
C ASP A 48 -8.42 -13.45 -12.44
N GLY A 49 -9.07 -13.40 -11.27
CA GLY A 49 -8.43 -13.54 -9.95
C GLY A 49 -7.46 -12.41 -9.58
N THR A 50 -7.43 -11.31 -10.34
CA THR A 50 -6.49 -10.22 -10.12
C THR A 50 -6.95 -9.27 -9.01
N CYS A 51 -5.97 -8.71 -8.30
CA CYS A 51 -6.16 -7.62 -7.35
C CYS A 51 -5.47 -6.39 -7.90
N HIS A 52 -6.23 -5.34 -8.18
CA HIS A 52 -5.68 -4.08 -8.64
C HIS A 52 -5.44 -3.16 -7.44
N LEU A 53 -4.28 -2.50 -7.41
CA LEU A 53 -3.91 -1.54 -6.38
C LEU A 53 -3.49 -0.24 -7.06
N ASP A 54 -4.17 0.85 -6.69
CA ASP A 54 -3.68 2.21 -6.94
C ASP A 54 -3.12 2.74 -5.63
N VAL A 55 -1.87 3.21 -5.65
CA VAL A 55 -1.19 3.70 -4.45
C VAL A 55 -0.77 5.14 -4.65
N ILE A 56 -1.35 6.04 -3.86
CA ILE A 56 -0.95 7.44 -3.80
C ILE A 56 0.06 7.59 -2.67
N VAL A 57 1.19 8.23 -2.97
CA VAL A 57 2.31 8.39 -2.04
C VAL A 57 2.65 9.88 -1.94
N ASP A 58 2.50 10.41 -0.73
CA ASP A 58 3.03 11.70 -0.30
C ASP A 58 4.06 11.47 0.82
N SER A 59 4.90 12.47 1.08
CA SER A 59 5.83 12.52 2.21
C SER A 59 5.22 12.07 3.55
N ASN A 60 3.95 12.41 3.81
CA ASN A 60 3.30 12.17 5.10
C ASN A 60 2.03 11.28 5.04
N LEU A 61 1.65 10.82 3.85
CA LEU A 61 0.42 10.06 3.62
C LEU A 61 0.63 9.00 2.53
N ILE A 62 0.18 7.78 2.80
CA ILE A 62 0.00 6.76 1.76
C ILE A 62 -1.45 6.31 1.75
N GLU A 63 -2.06 6.31 0.57
CA GLU A 63 -3.40 5.75 0.36
C GLU A 63 -3.34 4.59 -0.61
N VAL A 64 -3.85 3.44 -0.18
CA VAL A 64 -3.93 2.21 -0.98
C VAL A 64 -5.39 1.98 -1.35
N TYR A 65 -5.72 2.23 -2.62
CA TYR A 65 -7.03 1.94 -3.19
C TYR A 65 -7.02 0.52 -3.75
N VAL A 66 -7.97 -0.30 -3.32
CA VAL A 66 -8.09 -1.69 -3.74
C VAL A 66 -9.26 -1.81 -4.70
N ASN A 67 -9.00 -2.36 -5.89
CA ASN A 67 -9.98 -2.64 -6.93
C ASN A 67 -10.86 -1.42 -7.28
N GLY A 68 -10.24 -0.33 -7.74
CA GLY A 68 -10.96 0.89 -8.10
C GLY A 68 -11.61 1.60 -6.91
N GLY A 69 -11.06 1.42 -5.71
CA GLY A 69 -11.54 2.10 -4.50
C GLY A 69 -12.67 1.40 -3.74
N LYS A 70 -13.00 0.13 -4.05
CA LYS A 70 -13.94 -0.68 -3.24
C LYS A 70 -13.53 -0.71 -1.76
N TYR A 71 -12.23 -0.72 -1.50
CA TYR A 71 -11.65 -0.49 -0.18
C TYR A 71 -10.50 0.51 -0.29
N VAL A 72 -10.31 1.30 0.75
CA VAL A 72 -9.19 2.24 0.86
C VAL A 72 -8.53 2.06 2.22
N ILE A 73 -7.19 1.97 2.21
CA ILE A 73 -6.39 2.04 3.43
C ILE A 73 -5.58 3.33 3.36
N SER A 74 -5.95 4.31 4.17
CA SER A 74 -5.23 5.58 4.32
C SER A 74 -4.34 5.52 5.57
N SER A 75 -3.04 5.77 5.40
CA SER A 75 -2.04 5.67 6.46
C SER A 75 -1.20 6.94 6.53
N THR A 76 -1.15 7.59 7.70
CA THR A 76 -0.11 8.58 7.97
C THR A 76 1.25 7.89 8.11
N VAL A 77 2.27 8.48 7.50
CA VAL A 77 3.64 7.94 7.47
C VAL A 77 4.63 9.08 7.66
N TYR A 78 5.84 8.76 8.13
CA TYR A 78 6.92 9.69 8.36
C TYR A 78 8.25 9.02 8.00
N GLY A 79 9.15 9.78 7.37
CA GLY A 79 10.48 9.28 7.04
C GLY A 79 10.51 8.23 5.92
N LEU A 80 9.60 8.34 4.94
CA LEU A 80 9.64 7.51 3.73
C LEU A 80 11.00 7.65 3.03
N LYS A 81 11.62 6.51 2.72
CA LYS A 81 12.83 6.48 1.90
C LYS A 81 12.49 6.58 0.41
N PRO A 82 13.37 7.16 -0.43
CA PRO A 82 13.15 7.26 -1.88
C PRO A 82 13.43 5.93 -2.59
N GLU A 83 12.76 4.85 -2.16
CA GLU A 83 12.98 3.48 -2.63
C GLU A 83 11.65 2.75 -2.82
N ILE A 84 11.54 1.93 -3.86
CA ILE A 84 10.42 1.00 -4.04
C ILE A 84 10.98 -0.40 -4.26
N ARG A 85 10.55 -1.38 -3.45
CA ARG A 85 10.94 -2.79 -3.57
C ARG A 85 9.71 -3.66 -3.80
N TYR A 86 9.85 -4.71 -4.60
CA TYR A 86 8.71 -5.54 -4.96
C TYR A 86 9.08 -6.99 -5.27
N SER A 87 8.15 -7.90 -5.01
CA SER A 87 8.28 -9.32 -5.37
C SER A 87 6.95 -9.92 -5.81
N GLY A 88 7.02 -10.92 -6.70
CA GLY A 88 5.86 -11.73 -7.11
C GLY A 88 4.77 -10.97 -7.84
N VAL A 89 5.12 -9.96 -8.66
CA VAL A 89 4.13 -9.14 -9.37
C VAL A 89 4.28 -9.14 -10.87
N ARG A 90 3.12 -9.02 -11.52
CA ARG A 90 2.96 -8.99 -12.97
C ARG A 90 3.14 -7.60 -13.58
N GLU A 91 2.59 -6.54 -12.96
CA GLU A 91 2.64 -5.18 -13.50
C GLU A 91 2.77 -4.13 -12.40
N ILE A 92 3.53 -3.06 -12.67
CA ILE A 92 3.63 -1.85 -11.86
C ILE A 92 3.47 -0.66 -12.79
N ARG A 93 2.56 0.26 -12.45
CA ARG A 93 2.44 1.57 -13.10
C ARG A 93 2.72 2.63 -12.04
N GLY A 94 3.61 3.56 -12.35
CA GLY A 94 3.94 4.70 -11.50
C GLY A 94 3.47 5.98 -12.15
N TYR A 95 2.84 6.84 -11.35
CA TYR A 95 2.48 8.21 -11.74
C TYR A 95 3.18 9.14 -10.78
N ALA A 96 3.97 10.08 -11.30
CA ALA A 96 4.64 11.10 -10.50
C ALA A 96 4.09 12.46 -10.90
N THR A 97 3.65 13.25 -9.92
CA THR A 97 3.33 14.66 -10.12
C THR A 97 4.57 15.48 -9.76
N MET A 98 5.12 16.19 -10.75
CA MET A 98 6.09 17.24 -10.49
C MET A 98 5.32 18.45 -9.98
N SER A 99 5.57 18.89 -8.75
CA SER A 99 5.16 20.23 -8.34
C SER A 99 5.94 21.22 -9.20
N ALA A 100 5.24 22.05 -9.97
CA ALA A 100 5.82 23.29 -10.46
C ALA A 100 6.05 24.17 -9.23
N ASP A 101 7.29 24.59 -9.01
CA ASP A 101 7.61 25.60 -8.00
C ASP A 101 6.78 26.86 -8.32
N PHE A 102 5.94 27.32 -7.38
CA PHE A 102 5.20 28.59 -7.45
C PHE A 102 5.98 29.70 -6.73
#